data_AF-A0A6J2TC13-F1
#
_entry.id   AF-A0A6J2TC13-F1
#
_cell.length_a   1.000
_cell.length_b   1.000
_cell.length_c   1.000
_cell.angle_alpha   90.00
_cell.angle_beta   90.00
_cell.angle_gamma   90.00
#
_symmetry.space_group_name_H-M   'P 1'
#
loop_
_entity.id
_entity.type
_entity.pdbx_description
1 polymer ?
#
loop_
_entity_poly.entity_id
_entity_poly.type
_entity_poly.pdbx_seq_one_letter_code
_entity_poly.pdbx_strand_id
1 'polypeptide(L)'
;MRPKEHYELIFDVIPRLYDINSKVFITNLNSIEEQLKSLPLKFCKMYTTRPLSDQLKLYLSNRSGVCLSPCDFHIVEEMQPFMLRLINGRVLEVMMCAGNELGNSLVLLIRRPQDGRLIYFYSAVQQDDLGRLLGQSIFNEWIAGGTDLLFLNLKGAERSFSHVDFDAVAADVVQYGKEHNSGTVVKLPLFGWEHVVRQLALRLPGKVRLMGSYERIYRCLGQDMRRFEDPYYAACVYIYDQSSYVPQPNMVEFPLKRLLWSPLPTRINLIQLCSLLRPDHISGIVQYHDKGNVPPAPTYLQRYRATFKGSSAPADAANESRTQQPAAFVANANASEALNRKTMPTVFPVRRAQICYDGDESDESDL
;
A
#
# COMPACT_ATOMS: atom_id res chain seq x y z
N MET A 1 -13.82 -5.63 -8.71
CA MET A 1 -15.05 -5.09 -8.08
C MET A 1 -15.80 -4.24 -9.10
N ARG A 2 -17.14 -4.12 -9.00
CA ARG A 2 -17.97 -3.27 -9.88
C ARG A 2 -18.89 -2.38 -9.04
N PRO A 3 -18.86 -1.05 -9.18
CA PRO A 3 -19.85 -0.17 -8.56
C PRO A 3 -21.25 -0.43 -9.13
N LYS A 4 -22.28 -0.42 -8.27
CA LYS A 4 -23.67 -0.69 -8.70
C LYS A 4 -24.19 0.33 -9.71
N GLU A 5 -23.87 1.61 -9.50
CA GLU A 5 -24.38 2.71 -10.32
C GLU A 5 -23.63 2.87 -11.65
N HIS A 6 -22.40 2.35 -11.72
CA HIS A 6 -21.54 2.44 -12.89
C HIS A 6 -20.99 1.05 -13.23
N TYR A 7 -21.88 0.16 -13.68
CA TYR A 7 -21.58 -1.26 -13.91
C TYR A 7 -20.49 -1.53 -14.96
N GLU A 8 -20.25 -0.57 -15.86
CA GLU A 8 -19.18 -0.65 -16.87
C GLU A 8 -17.78 -0.40 -16.27
N LEU A 9 -17.70 0.17 -15.06
CA LEU A 9 -16.44 0.36 -14.35
C LEU A 9 -16.07 -0.92 -13.60
N ILE A 10 -14.85 -1.40 -13.82
CA ILE A 10 -14.35 -2.62 -13.20
C ILE A 10 -12.99 -2.32 -12.58
N PHE A 11 -12.86 -2.51 -11.26
CA PHE A 11 -11.62 -2.22 -10.54
C PHE A 11 -10.89 -3.52 -10.16
N ASP A 12 -9.61 -3.62 -10.52
CA ASP A 12 -8.68 -4.74 -10.25
C ASP A 12 -9.20 -6.13 -10.64
N VAL A 13 -10.12 -6.18 -11.60
CA VAL A 13 -10.66 -7.43 -12.12
C VAL A 13 -10.64 -7.43 -13.62
N ILE A 14 -9.80 -8.29 -14.21
CA ILE A 14 -9.82 -8.61 -15.63
C ILE A 14 -10.95 -9.62 -15.89
N PRO A 15 -12.01 -9.23 -16.61
CA PRO A 15 -13.13 -10.12 -16.89
C PRO A 15 -12.72 -11.28 -17.80
N ARG A 16 -13.29 -12.47 -17.58
CA ARG A 16 -13.12 -13.62 -18.49
C ARG A 16 -13.87 -13.44 -19.81
N LEU A 17 -15.01 -12.76 -19.74
CA LEU A 17 -15.86 -12.45 -20.89
C LEU A 17 -15.59 -11.03 -21.34
N TYR A 18 -15.28 -10.91 -22.63
CA TYR A 18 -15.05 -9.61 -23.26
C TYR A 18 -16.35 -8.81 -23.34
N ASP A 19 -16.26 -7.54 -22.98
CA ASP A 19 -17.30 -6.53 -23.18
C ASP A 19 -16.61 -5.23 -23.60
N ILE A 20 -17.01 -4.72 -24.77
CA ILE A 20 -16.44 -3.52 -25.38
C ILE A 20 -16.70 -2.25 -24.56
N ASN A 21 -17.77 -2.24 -23.75
CA ASN A 21 -18.13 -1.08 -22.94
C ASN A 21 -17.42 -1.08 -21.59
N SER A 22 -16.89 -2.22 -21.17
CA SER A 22 -16.20 -2.36 -19.89
C SER A 22 -14.90 -1.54 -19.85
N LYS A 23 -14.73 -0.77 -18.77
CA LYS A 23 -13.55 0.04 -18.46
C LYS A 23 -12.84 -0.59 -17.27
N VAL A 24 -11.77 -1.33 -17.53
CA VAL A 24 -11.05 -2.09 -16.50
C VAL A 24 -9.91 -1.24 -15.94
N PHE A 25 -9.98 -0.83 -14.68
CA PHE A 25 -8.90 -0.12 -14.00
C PHE A 25 -8.01 -1.11 -13.27
N ILE A 26 -6.70 -1.04 -13.51
CA ILE A 26 -5.69 -1.84 -12.82
C ILE A 26 -4.88 -0.90 -11.93
N THR A 27 -5.05 -1.04 -10.62
CA THR A 27 -4.36 -0.21 -9.61
C THR A 27 -3.16 -0.90 -8.99
N ASN A 28 -3.08 -2.23 -9.11
CA ASN A 28 -1.99 -3.08 -8.63
C ASN A 28 -2.08 -4.46 -9.32
N LEU A 29 -1.07 -5.32 -9.14
CA LEU A 29 -0.99 -6.66 -9.73
C LEU A 29 -1.00 -7.80 -8.70
N ASN A 30 -1.26 -7.52 -7.42
CA ASN A 30 -1.02 -8.45 -6.31
C ASN A 30 -1.81 -9.77 -6.40
N SER A 31 -2.94 -9.78 -7.10
CA SER A 31 -3.79 -10.97 -7.28
C SER A 31 -3.87 -11.44 -8.74
N ILE A 32 -3.02 -10.89 -9.61
CA ILE A 32 -3.10 -11.16 -11.05
C ILE A 32 -2.80 -12.62 -11.38
N GLU A 33 -1.87 -13.24 -10.65
CA GLU A 33 -1.47 -14.63 -10.88
C GLU A 33 -2.64 -15.59 -10.68
N GLU A 34 -3.42 -15.37 -9.63
CA GLU A 34 -4.61 -16.14 -9.31
C GLU A 34 -5.76 -15.83 -10.27
N GLN A 35 -5.99 -14.55 -10.55
CA GLN A 35 -7.07 -14.09 -11.43
C GLN A 35 -6.92 -14.63 -12.86
N LEU A 36 -5.69 -14.66 -13.37
CA LEU A 36 -5.36 -15.09 -14.72
C LEU A 36 -4.93 -16.55 -14.78
N LYS A 37 -5.27 -17.39 -13.78
CA LYS A 37 -5.16 -18.85 -13.89
C LYS A 37 -5.77 -19.38 -15.20
N SER A 38 -6.94 -18.84 -15.55
CA SER A 38 -7.55 -18.99 -16.88
C SER A 38 -7.53 -17.65 -17.59
N LEU A 39 -6.99 -17.62 -18.81
CA LEU A 39 -6.90 -16.40 -19.60
C LEU A 39 -8.23 -16.13 -20.33
N PRO A 40 -8.64 -14.84 -20.47
CA PRO A 40 -9.72 -14.50 -21.38
C PRO A 40 -9.29 -14.72 -22.84
N LEU A 41 -10.26 -15.02 -23.71
CA LEU A 41 -10.01 -15.10 -25.15
C LEU A 41 -9.65 -13.73 -25.73
N LYS A 42 -10.19 -12.66 -25.14
CA LYS A 42 -9.95 -11.27 -25.53
C LYS A 42 -10.00 -10.37 -24.29
N PHE A 43 -9.01 -9.49 -24.16
CA PHE A 43 -8.94 -8.54 -23.05
C PHE A 43 -9.82 -7.32 -23.33
N CYS A 44 -10.47 -6.80 -22.29
CA CYS A 44 -11.13 -5.49 -22.35
C CYS A 44 -10.08 -4.37 -22.29
N LYS A 45 -10.47 -3.14 -22.65
CA LYS A 45 -9.60 -1.97 -22.53
C LYS A 45 -9.23 -1.74 -21.07
N MET A 46 -7.93 -1.72 -20.77
CA MET A 46 -7.40 -1.56 -19.42
C MET A 46 -6.83 -0.15 -19.20
N TYR A 47 -7.17 0.49 -18.09
CA TYR A 47 -6.72 1.81 -17.67
C TYR A 47 -5.73 1.65 -16.53
N THR A 48 -4.51 2.12 -16.73
CA THR A 48 -3.41 1.97 -15.76
C THR A 48 -2.23 2.85 -16.14
N THR A 49 -1.25 2.96 -15.26
CA THR A 49 0.04 3.60 -15.54
C THR A 49 0.95 2.69 -16.36
N ARG A 50 1.97 3.29 -16.98
CA ARG A 50 2.97 2.59 -17.80
C ARG A 50 3.68 1.45 -17.04
N PRO A 51 4.22 1.65 -15.81
CA PRO A 51 4.95 0.59 -15.09
C PRO A 51 4.11 -0.68 -14.90
N LEU A 52 2.85 -0.54 -14.46
CA LEU A 52 1.94 -1.66 -14.29
C LEU A 52 1.56 -2.32 -15.62
N SER A 53 1.36 -1.54 -16.68
CA SER A 53 1.07 -2.08 -18.01
C SER A 53 2.22 -2.94 -18.54
N ASP A 54 3.46 -2.49 -18.32
CA ASP A 54 4.65 -3.15 -18.82
C ASP A 54 4.97 -4.42 -18.01
N GLN A 55 4.76 -4.36 -16.68
CA GLN A 55 4.78 -5.55 -15.83
C GLN A 55 3.76 -6.60 -16.27
N LEU A 56 2.51 -6.19 -16.53
CA LEU A 56 1.45 -7.11 -16.95
C LEU A 56 1.73 -7.74 -18.32
N LYS A 57 2.18 -6.93 -19.30
CA LYS A 57 2.60 -7.43 -20.63
C LYS A 57 3.70 -8.47 -20.49
N LEU A 58 4.75 -8.15 -19.74
CA LEU A 58 5.91 -9.03 -19.56
C LEU A 58 5.54 -10.32 -18.83
N TYR A 59 4.66 -10.24 -17.83
CA TYR A 59 4.15 -11.41 -17.15
C TYR A 59 3.40 -12.35 -18.08
N LEU A 60 2.46 -11.82 -18.87
CA LEU A 60 1.62 -12.61 -19.77
C LEU A 60 2.41 -13.20 -20.94
N SER A 61 3.35 -12.44 -21.49
CA SER A 61 4.23 -12.92 -22.56
C SER A 61 5.08 -14.10 -22.07
N ASN A 62 5.64 -13.99 -20.87
CA ASN A 62 6.50 -15.05 -20.29
C ASN A 62 5.71 -16.29 -19.88
N ARG A 63 4.50 -16.13 -19.32
CA ARG A 63 3.71 -17.23 -18.79
C ARG A 63 2.96 -18.02 -19.86
N SER A 64 2.46 -17.34 -20.89
CA SER A 64 1.43 -17.91 -21.78
C SER A 64 1.64 -17.61 -23.25
N GLY A 65 2.68 -16.87 -23.61
CA GLY A 65 2.89 -16.38 -24.98
C GLY A 65 1.86 -15.34 -25.43
N VAL A 66 0.96 -14.91 -24.54
CA VAL A 66 -0.01 -13.85 -24.84
C VAL A 66 0.70 -12.52 -24.89
N CYS A 67 0.67 -11.90 -26.07
CA CYS A 67 1.22 -10.57 -26.30
C CYS A 67 0.08 -9.55 -26.27
N LEU A 68 -0.02 -8.80 -25.18
CA LEU A 68 -0.87 -7.61 -25.14
C LEU A 68 -0.22 -6.49 -25.95
N SER A 69 -1.02 -5.82 -26.78
CA SER A 69 -0.61 -4.67 -27.58
C SER A 69 -0.76 -3.37 -26.78
N PRO A 70 -0.10 -2.27 -27.20
CA PRO A 70 -0.38 -0.95 -26.64
C PRO A 70 -1.85 -0.53 -26.75
N CYS A 71 -2.58 -1.04 -27.76
CA CYS A 71 -3.99 -0.74 -27.97
C CYS A 71 -4.91 -1.37 -26.91
N ASP A 72 -4.45 -2.39 -26.18
CA ASP A 72 -5.20 -2.99 -25.07
C ASP A 72 -5.22 -2.10 -23.82
N PHE A 73 -4.34 -1.08 -23.78
CA PHE A 73 -4.19 -0.18 -22.66
C PHE A 73 -4.58 1.27 -23.00
N HIS A 74 -5.22 1.95 -22.07
CA HIS A 74 -5.25 3.40 -21.97
C HIS A 74 -4.25 3.78 -20.89
N ILE A 75 -3.06 4.22 -21.32
CA ILE A 75 -2.00 4.62 -20.39
C ILE A 75 -2.33 6.00 -19.85
N VAL A 76 -2.39 6.09 -18.52
CA VAL A 76 -2.59 7.35 -17.81
C VAL A 76 -1.31 7.75 -17.13
N GLU A 77 -1.06 9.05 -17.09
CA GLU A 77 0.03 9.61 -16.31
C GLU A 77 -0.43 9.80 -14.85
N GLU A 78 0.48 9.55 -13.91
CA GLU A 78 0.19 9.72 -12.49
C GLU A 78 -0.22 11.18 -12.21
N MET A 79 -1.25 11.36 -11.37
CA MET A 79 -1.73 12.70 -10.96
C MET A 79 -2.25 13.57 -12.11
N GLN A 80 -2.53 12.99 -13.28
CA GLN A 80 -3.10 13.70 -14.42
C GLN A 80 -4.56 13.25 -14.64
N PRO A 81 -5.54 14.13 -14.37
CA PRO A 81 -6.93 13.86 -14.67
C PRO A 81 -7.20 13.60 -16.15
N PHE A 82 -8.16 12.73 -16.43
CA PHE A 82 -8.67 12.52 -17.78
C PHE A 82 -10.18 12.28 -17.78
N MET A 83 -10.80 12.57 -18.91
CA MET A 83 -12.23 12.41 -19.11
C MET A 83 -12.57 10.99 -19.57
N LEU A 84 -13.46 10.33 -18.84
CA LEU A 84 -13.96 9.00 -19.14
C LEU A 84 -15.41 9.10 -19.63
N ARG A 85 -15.65 8.69 -20.88
CA ARG A 85 -17.00 8.59 -21.44
C ARG A 85 -17.62 7.22 -21.13
N LEU A 86 -18.82 7.26 -20.58
CA LEU A 86 -19.66 6.12 -20.27
C LEU A 86 -20.56 5.74 -21.46
N ILE A 87 -21.08 4.51 -21.46
CA ILE A 87 -21.95 4.02 -22.55
C ILE A 87 -23.23 4.85 -22.69
N ASN A 88 -23.76 5.37 -21.59
CA ASN A 88 -24.95 6.23 -21.57
C ASN A 88 -24.67 7.69 -21.96
N GLY A 89 -23.46 7.99 -22.44
CA GLY A 89 -23.03 9.32 -22.84
C GLY A 89 -22.60 10.23 -21.70
N ARG A 90 -22.78 9.83 -20.43
CA ARG A 90 -22.27 10.58 -19.27
C ARG A 90 -20.75 10.61 -19.29
N VAL A 91 -20.20 11.66 -18.69
CA VAL A 91 -18.75 11.86 -18.59
C VAL A 91 -18.36 11.94 -17.12
N LEU A 92 -17.35 11.17 -16.77
CA LEU A 92 -16.69 11.21 -15.47
C LEU A 92 -15.28 11.77 -15.64
N GLU A 93 -14.75 12.38 -14.59
CA GLU A 93 -13.34 12.72 -14.51
C GLU A 93 -12.64 11.69 -13.63
N VAL A 94 -11.48 11.22 -14.06
CA VAL A 94 -10.73 10.13 -13.41
C VAL A 94 -9.28 10.54 -13.21
N MET A 95 -8.72 10.21 -12.07
CA MET A 95 -7.30 10.37 -11.77
C MET A 95 -6.76 9.14 -11.06
N MET A 96 -5.52 8.75 -11.38
CA MET A 96 -4.79 7.69 -10.69
C MET A 96 -3.52 8.28 -10.06
N CYS A 97 -3.27 7.92 -8.80
CA CYS A 97 -2.13 8.45 -8.04
C CYS A 97 -1.37 7.29 -7.39
N ALA A 98 -0.05 7.36 -7.28
CA ALA A 98 0.72 6.31 -6.61
C ALA A 98 0.88 6.61 -5.12
N GLY A 99 0.54 5.64 -4.27
CA GLY A 99 0.80 5.74 -2.83
C GLY A 99 2.19 5.24 -2.43
N ASN A 100 3.10 5.07 -3.38
CA ASN A 100 4.49 4.71 -3.12
C ASN A 100 5.41 5.23 -4.24
N GLU A 101 6.71 5.18 -3.99
CA GLU A 101 7.71 5.69 -4.95
C GLU A 101 7.80 4.87 -6.24
N LEU A 102 7.47 3.58 -6.19
CA LEU A 102 7.60 2.66 -7.32
C LEU A 102 6.47 2.79 -8.35
N GLY A 103 5.36 3.49 -8.01
CA GLY A 103 4.24 3.65 -8.94
C GLY A 103 3.45 2.37 -9.21
N ASN A 104 3.63 1.33 -8.38
CA ASN A 104 3.02 0.01 -8.57
C ASN A 104 1.82 -0.25 -7.64
N SER A 105 1.51 0.69 -6.75
CA SER A 105 0.33 0.68 -5.90
C SER A 105 -0.40 2.00 -6.06
N LEU A 106 -1.50 1.98 -6.80
CA LEU A 106 -2.26 3.16 -7.17
C LEU A 106 -3.52 3.30 -6.30
N VAL A 107 -3.95 4.54 -6.09
CA VAL A 107 -5.32 4.89 -5.74
C VAL A 107 -6.04 5.41 -6.97
N LEU A 108 -7.34 5.14 -7.05
CA LEU A 108 -8.20 5.58 -8.15
C LEU A 108 -9.26 6.54 -7.60
N LEU A 109 -9.31 7.74 -8.17
CA LEU A 109 -10.25 8.79 -7.84
C LEU A 109 -11.17 9.04 -9.03
N ILE A 110 -12.49 9.08 -8.78
CA ILE A 110 -13.49 9.32 -9.82
C ILE A 110 -14.51 10.34 -9.29
N ARG A 111 -14.76 11.40 -10.06
CA ARG A 111 -15.74 12.44 -9.73
C ARG A 111 -16.62 12.84 -10.90
N ARG A 112 -17.70 13.57 -10.60
CA ARG A 112 -18.44 14.32 -11.62
C ARG A 112 -17.67 15.61 -11.92
N PRO A 113 -17.57 16.03 -13.19
CA PRO A 113 -16.91 17.30 -13.54
C PRO A 113 -17.57 18.54 -12.93
N GLN A 114 -18.86 18.47 -12.55
CA GLN A 114 -19.69 19.64 -12.23
C GLN A 114 -19.62 20.06 -10.75
N ASP A 115 -19.53 19.11 -9.82
CA ASP A 115 -19.57 19.37 -8.37
C ASP A 115 -18.20 19.19 -7.69
N GLY A 116 -17.20 18.65 -8.41
CA GLY A 116 -15.84 18.44 -7.92
C GLY A 116 -15.73 17.38 -6.81
N ARG A 117 -16.84 16.78 -6.37
CA ARG A 117 -16.90 15.82 -5.27
C ARG A 117 -16.61 14.40 -5.78
N LEU A 118 -15.80 13.66 -5.03
CA LEU A 118 -15.46 12.29 -5.40
C LEU A 118 -16.68 11.39 -5.24
N ILE A 119 -17.07 10.74 -6.34
CA ILE A 119 -18.04 9.64 -6.30
C ILE A 119 -17.35 8.42 -5.70
N TYR A 120 -16.14 8.11 -6.19
CA TYR A 120 -15.36 6.95 -5.77
C TYR A 120 -13.94 7.33 -5.41
N PHE A 121 -13.50 6.87 -4.24
CA PHE A 121 -12.09 6.70 -3.92
C PHE A 121 -11.83 5.22 -3.72
N TYR A 122 -10.90 4.63 -4.47
CA TYR A 122 -10.61 3.20 -4.44
C TYR A 122 -9.15 2.95 -4.07
N SER A 123 -8.94 2.13 -3.03
CA SER A 123 -7.61 1.68 -2.58
C SER A 123 -7.65 0.21 -2.15
N ALA A 124 -6.97 -0.65 -2.90
CA ALA A 124 -6.98 -2.10 -2.71
C ALA A 124 -5.80 -2.65 -1.90
N VAL A 125 -4.73 -1.87 -1.78
CA VAL A 125 -3.44 -2.28 -1.20
C VAL A 125 -2.95 -1.20 -0.24
N GLN A 126 -2.00 -1.56 0.60
CA GLN A 126 -1.35 -0.61 1.48
C GLN A 126 -0.74 0.54 0.67
N GLN A 127 -0.96 1.78 1.14
CA GLN A 127 -0.33 2.97 0.59
C GLN A 127 0.88 3.30 1.48
N ASP A 128 2.06 2.88 1.04
CA ASP A 128 3.28 2.87 1.87
C ASP A 128 3.79 4.28 2.21
N ASP A 129 3.52 5.26 1.34
CA ASP A 129 3.89 6.65 1.53
C ASP A 129 2.72 7.57 1.15
N LEU A 130 1.69 7.58 2.01
CA LEU A 130 0.57 8.51 1.88
C LEU A 130 1.03 9.98 2.04
N GLY A 131 2.13 10.22 2.76
CA GLY A 131 2.71 11.56 2.94
C GLY A 131 3.10 12.21 1.61
N ARG A 132 3.70 11.43 0.70
CA ARG A 132 4.00 11.88 -0.67
C ARG A 132 2.77 12.38 -1.41
N LEU A 133 1.63 11.68 -1.31
CA LEU A 133 0.37 12.10 -1.95
C LEU A 133 -0.16 13.40 -1.34
N LEU A 134 -0.09 13.54 -0.01
CA LEU A 134 -0.52 14.75 0.71
C LEU A 134 0.32 15.97 0.38
N GLY A 135 1.57 15.79 -0.05
CA GLY A 135 2.42 16.87 -0.54
C GLY A 135 1.99 17.43 -1.90
N GLN A 136 1.07 16.78 -2.62
CA GLN A 136 0.67 17.17 -3.98
C GLN A 136 -0.60 18.04 -3.96
N SER A 137 -0.52 19.26 -4.51
CA SER A 137 -1.65 20.19 -4.58
C SER A 137 -2.84 19.61 -5.34
N ILE A 138 -2.58 19.00 -6.50
CA ILE A 138 -3.63 18.40 -7.35
C ILE A 138 -4.42 17.33 -6.59
N PHE A 139 -3.74 16.48 -5.80
CA PHE A 139 -4.42 15.46 -5.00
C PHE A 139 -5.30 16.10 -3.93
N ASN A 140 -4.77 17.10 -3.22
CA ASN A 140 -5.49 17.82 -2.18
C ASN A 140 -6.74 18.53 -2.73
N GLU A 141 -6.64 19.16 -3.90
CA GLU A 141 -7.78 19.77 -4.60
C GLU A 141 -8.87 18.74 -4.93
N TRP A 142 -8.48 17.53 -5.35
CA TRP A 142 -9.41 16.47 -5.69
C TRP A 142 -10.18 15.92 -4.49
N ILE A 143 -9.54 15.82 -3.34
CA ILE A 143 -10.20 15.31 -2.12
C ILE A 143 -10.95 16.40 -1.35
N ALA A 144 -10.69 17.68 -1.61
CA ALA A 144 -11.29 18.81 -0.89
C ALA A 144 -12.82 18.90 -1.01
N GLY A 145 -13.39 18.45 -2.14
CA GLY A 145 -14.85 18.38 -2.35
C GLY A 145 -15.55 17.30 -1.50
N GLY A 146 -14.78 16.48 -0.79
CA GLY A 146 -15.25 15.33 -0.04
C GLY A 146 -15.48 14.09 -0.91
N THR A 147 -15.87 12.99 -0.26
CA THR A 147 -15.99 11.67 -0.88
C THR A 147 -17.33 11.03 -0.54
N ASP A 148 -18.07 10.59 -1.56
CA ASP A 148 -19.31 9.82 -1.37
C ASP A 148 -18.99 8.40 -0.90
N LEU A 149 -18.24 7.64 -1.71
CA LEU A 149 -17.96 6.23 -1.44
C LEU A 149 -16.47 5.91 -1.47
N LEU A 150 -15.97 5.45 -0.32
CA LEU A 150 -14.61 4.97 -0.13
C LEU A 150 -14.58 3.43 -0.17
N PHE A 151 -13.87 2.87 -1.14
CA PHE A 151 -13.64 1.43 -1.26
C PHE A 151 -12.28 1.04 -0.69
N LEU A 152 -12.28 0.13 0.28
CA LEU A 152 -11.08 -0.32 0.99
C LEU A 152 -10.97 -1.83 1.04
N ASN A 153 -9.75 -2.36 0.93
CA ASN A 153 -9.49 -3.75 1.23
C ASN A 153 -9.43 -3.97 2.75
N LEU A 154 -10.46 -4.62 3.28
CA LEU A 154 -10.65 -4.81 4.73
C LEU A 154 -10.07 -6.14 5.26
N LYS A 155 -9.39 -6.94 4.43
CA LYS A 155 -8.85 -8.25 4.82
C LYS A 155 -7.85 -8.17 5.99
N GLY A 156 -7.14 -7.05 6.12
CA GLY A 156 -6.18 -6.77 7.19
C GLY A 156 -6.73 -5.92 8.35
N ALA A 157 -8.02 -5.55 8.33
CA ALA A 157 -8.54 -4.50 9.22
C ALA A 157 -8.45 -4.83 10.72
N GLU A 158 -8.69 -6.09 11.07
CA GLU A 158 -8.63 -6.57 12.47
C GLU A 158 -7.23 -7.03 12.92
N ARG A 159 -6.23 -6.99 12.02
CA ARG A 159 -4.87 -7.35 12.40
C ARG A 159 -4.28 -6.26 13.28
N SER A 160 -3.61 -6.67 14.36
CA SER A 160 -2.81 -5.76 15.16
C SER A 160 -1.75 -5.11 14.28
N PHE A 161 -1.62 -3.78 14.40
CA PHE A 161 -0.53 -3.07 13.75
C PHE A 161 0.77 -3.37 14.49
N SER A 162 1.77 -3.84 13.75
CA SER A 162 3.16 -3.83 14.19
C SER A 162 3.92 -2.87 13.29
N HIS A 163 4.67 -1.97 13.89
CA HIS A 163 5.63 -1.18 13.12
C HIS A 163 6.69 -2.11 12.53
N VAL A 164 7.10 -1.84 11.28
CA VAL A 164 8.16 -2.58 10.60
C VAL A 164 9.42 -1.73 10.65
N ASP A 165 10.37 -2.15 11.47
CA ASP A 165 11.72 -1.60 11.47
C ASP A 165 12.52 -2.30 10.37
N PHE A 166 12.65 -1.62 9.23
CA PHE A 166 13.37 -2.17 8.08
C PHE A 166 14.89 -2.28 8.31
N ASP A 167 15.48 -1.54 9.26
CA ASP A 167 16.88 -1.70 9.63
C ASP A 167 17.09 -3.02 10.38
N ALA A 168 16.18 -3.31 11.33
CA ALA A 168 16.14 -4.60 12.01
C ALA A 168 15.89 -5.77 11.04
N VAL A 169 14.93 -5.63 10.11
CA VAL A 169 14.66 -6.66 9.10
C VAL A 169 15.88 -6.90 8.21
N ALA A 170 16.55 -5.84 7.73
CA ALA A 170 17.74 -5.97 6.91
C ALA A 170 18.89 -6.69 7.65
N ALA A 171 19.12 -6.33 8.92
CA ALA A 171 20.10 -6.99 9.77
C ALA A 171 19.75 -8.47 9.98
N ASP A 172 18.48 -8.78 10.24
CA ASP A 172 17.99 -10.14 10.48
C ASP A 172 18.19 -11.04 9.25
N VAL A 173 17.87 -10.54 8.06
CA VAL A 173 18.03 -11.29 6.79
C VAL A 173 19.51 -11.67 6.56
N VAL A 174 20.44 -10.74 6.83
CA VAL A 174 21.88 -11.00 6.68
C VAL A 174 22.39 -11.94 7.77
N GLN A 175 21.97 -11.72 9.02
CA GLN A 175 22.39 -12.52 10.16
C GLN A 175 21.93 -13.97 10.02
N TYR A 176 20.71 -14.18 9.53
CA TYR A 176 20.17 -15.51 9.26
C TYR A 176 21.04 -16.31 8.28
N GLY A 177 21.57 -15.70 7.22
CA GLY A 177 22.50 -16.36 6.30
C GLY A 177 23.81 -16.76 6.98
N LYS A 178 24.38 -15.85 7.78
CA LYS A 178 25.62 -16.09 8.53
C LYS A 178 25.49 -17.26 9.51
N GLU A 179 24.38 -17.34 10.24
CA GLU A 179 24.10 -18.44 11.18
C GLU A 179 24.07 -19.82 10.52
N HIS A 180 23.76 -19.86 9.22
CA HIS A 180 23.71 -21.08 8.42
C HIS A 180 24.92 -21.23 7.48
N ASN A 181 25.97 -20.39 7.63
CA ASN A 181 27.14 -20.35 6.75
C ASN A 181 26.78 -20.32 5.25
N SER A 182 25.71 -19.61 4.89
CA SER A 182 25.07 -19.64 3.57
C SER A 182 24.63 -18.24 3.13
N GLY A 183 24.37 -18.07 1.83
CA GLY A 183 23.63 -16.91 1.33
C GLY A 183 22.16 -16.99 1.75
N THR A 184 21.51 -15.85 1.95
CA THR A 184 20.09 -15.82 2.31
C THR A 184 19.21 -15.73 1.07
N VAL A 185 18.20 -16.58 0.96
CA VAL A 185 17.15 -16.49 -0.07
C VAL A 185 15.85 -15.99 0.54
N VAL A 186 15.26 -14.97 -0.07
CA VAL A 186 13.92 -14.49 0.27
C VAL A 186 12.99 -14.83 -0.89
N LYS A 187 12.02 -15.72 -0.64
CA LYS A 187 10.99 -16.09 -1.62
C LYS A 187 9.77 -15.20 -1.45
N LEU A 188 9.37 -14.51 -2.51
CA LEU A 188 8.24 -13.58 -2.50
C LEU A 188 7.22 -13.95 -3.59
N PRO A 189 5.93 -13.69 -3.39
CA PRO A 189 4.98 -13.58 -4.50
C PRO A 189 5.51 -12.62 -5.57
N LEU A 190 5.21 -12.88 -6.85
CA LEU A 190 5.81 -12.13 -7.95
C LEU A 190 5.46 -10.63 -7.92
N PHE A 191 4.29 -10.29 -7.36
CA PHE A 191 3.79 -8.93 -7.24
C PHE A 191 3.42 -8.57 -5.80
N GLY A 192 3.53 -7.29 -5.47
CA GLY A 192 3.03 -6.70 -4.24
C GLY A 192 4.02 -6.61 -3.09
N TRP A 193 5.24 -7.12 -3.24
CA TRP A 193 6.28 -7.06 -2.21
C TRP A 193 7.44 -6.11 -2.55
N GLU A 194 7.32 -5.39 -3.65
CA GLU A 194 8.36 -4.54 -4.22
C GLU A 194 8.78 -3.42 -3.25
N HIS A 195 7.86 -2.94 -2.40
CA HIS A 195 8.21 -1.98 -1.34
C HIS A 195 9.25 -2.56 -0.37
N VAL A 196 9.06 -3.79 0.12
CA VAL A 196 10.01 -4.45 1.03
C VAL A 196 11.35 -4.67 0.34
N VAL A 197 11.31 -5.13 -0.92
CA VAL A 197 12.50 -5.35 -1.74
C VAL A 197 13.32 -4.06 -1.87
N ARG A 198 12.66 -2.95 -2.16
CA ARG A 198 13.27 -1.63 -2.20
C ARG A 198 13.85 -1.21 -0.85
N GLN A 199 13.09 -1.37 0.25
CA GLN A 199 13.57 -1.01 1.60
C GLN A 199 14.79 -1.82 2.03
N LEU A 200 14.87 -3.09 1.62
CA LEU A 200 16.07 -3.92 1.82
C LEU A 200 17.25 -3.40 1.00
N ALA A 201 17.06 -3.12 -0.30
CA ALA A 201 18.11 -2.61 -1.17
C ALA A 201 18.65 -1.24 -0.73
N LEU A 202 17.81 -0.40 -0.12
CA LEU A 202 18.21 0.88 0.48
C LEU A 202 19.20 0.69 1.64
N ARG A 203 19.04 -0.36 2.44
CA ARG A 203 19.83 -0.64 3.66
C ARG A 203 21.00 -1.57 3.42
N LEU A 204 20.90 -2.36 2.35
CA LEU A 204 21.88 -3.37 1.94
C LEU A 204 22.34 -3.09 0.50
N PRO A 205 22.92 -1.90 0.22
CA PRO A 205 23.29 -1.51 -1.13
C PRO A 205 24.26 -2.53 -1.73
N GLY A 206 23.97 -3.02 -2.94
CA GLY A 206 24.76 -4.04 -3.64
C GLY A 206 24.71 -5.45 -3.07
N LYS A 207 24.21 -5.62 -1.85
CA LYS A 207 24.15 -6.93 -1.16
C LYS A 207 22.89 -7.72 -1.48
N VAL A 208 21.87 -7.05 -2.02
CA VAL A 208 20.61 -7.66 -2.47
C VAL A 208 20.65 -7.86 -3.98
N ARG A 209 20.41 -9.09 -4.43
CA ARG A 209 20.30 -9.42 -5.85
C ARG A 209 18.91 -9.97 -6.16
N LEU A 210 18.27 -9.39 -7.17
CA LEU A 210 17.01 -9.90 -7.72
C LEU A 210 17.33 -11.03 -8.69
N MET A 211 16.53 -12.09 -8.69
CA MET A 211 16.77 -13.28 -9.51
C MET A 211 15.55 -13.64 -10.37
N GLY A 212 15.82 -14.17 -11.56
CA GLY A 212 14.85 -14.88 -12.39
C GLY A 212 13.67 -14.02 -12.85
N SER A 213 12.45 -14.53 -12.67
CA SER A 213 11.22 -13.80 -13.06
C SER A 213 11.01 -12.53 -12.25
N TYR A 214 11.42 -12.52 -10.98
CA TYR A 214 11.25 -11.37 -10.10
C TYR A 214 12.04 -10.16 -10.58
N GLU A 215 13.32 -10.36 -10.90
CA GLU A 215 14.18 -9.32 -11.47
C GLU A 215 13.59 -8.71 -12.74
N ARG A 216 13.14 -9.57 -13.67
CA ARG A 216 12.58 -9.14 -14.96
C ARG A 216 11.33 -8.26 -14.77
N ILE A 217 10.44 -8.65 -13.86
CA ILE A 217 9.21 -7.92 -13.55
C ILE A 217 9.51 -6.63 -12.77
N TYR A 218 10.42 -6.66 -11.80
CA TYR A 218 10.79 -5.48 -11.02
C TYR A 218 11.45 -4.41 -11.90
N ARG A 219 12.24 -4.82 -12.90
CA ARG A 219 12.89 -3.90 -13.86
C ARG A 219 11.91 -2.98 -14.58
N CYS A 220 10.65 -3.38 -14.78
CA CYS A 220 9.61 -2.53 -15.35
C CYS A 220 9.25 -1.31 -14.47
N LEU A 221 9.64 -1.30 -13.19
CA LEU A 221 9.45 -0.18 -12.27
C LEU A 221 10.58 0.86 -12.36
N GLY A 222 11.73 0.49 -12.96
CA GLY A 222 12.72 1.36 -13.61
C GLY A 222 13.52 2.36 -12.75
N GLN A 223 13.11 2.67 -11.52
CA GLN A 223 13.65 3.84 -10.81
C GLN A 223 14.89 3.55 -9.95
N ASP A 224 15.12 2.30 -9.53
CA ASP A 224 16.15 1.99 -8.54
C ASP A 224 16.94 0.70 -8.78
N MET A 225 16.94 0.18 -10.02
CA MET A 225 17.69 -1.03 -10.39
C MET A 225 19.18 -0.96 -10.03
N ARG A 226 19.80 0.23 -10.08
CA ARG A 226 21.20 0.44 -9.71
C ARG A 226 21.53 0.02 -8.27
N ARG A 227 20.54 -0.02 -7.38
CA ARG A 227 20.73 -0.45 -5.98
C ARG A 227 21.06 -1.94 -5.85
N PHE A 228 20.71 -2.74 -6.84
CA PHE A 228 20.90 -4.19 -6.88
C PHE A 228 22.14 -4.62 -7.68
N GLU A 229 22.84 -3.66 -8.30
CA GLU A 229 23.89 -3.92 -9.30
C GLU A 229 25.25 -3.32 -8.91
N ASP A 230 25.46 -2.95 -7.64
CA ASP A 230 26.71 -2.32 -7.19
C ASP A 230 27.89 -3.33 -7.22
N PRO A 231 28.90 -3.13 -8.09
CA PRO A 231 30.00 -4.08 -8.26
C PRO A 231 30.96 -4.12 -7.08
N TYR A 232 30.92 -3.14 -6.17
CA TYR A 232 31.81 -3.07 -5.01
C TYR A 232 31.36 -3.97 -3.85
N TYR A 233 30.15 -4.52 -3.91
CA TYR A 233 29.61 -5.39 -2.86
C TYR A 233 29.27 -6.78 -3.41
N ALA A 234 29.65 -7.81 -2.64
CA ALA A 234 29.19 -9.16 -2.91
C ALA A 234 27.74 -9.34 -2.43
N ALA A 235 26.87 -9.80 -3.34
CA ALA A 235 25.50 -10.17 -2.99
C ALA A 235 25.49 -11.30 -1.96
N CYS A 236 24.70 -11.12 -0.89
CA CYS A 236 24.49 -12.15 0.14
C CYS A 236 23.00 -12.40 0.42
N VAL A 237 22.11 -11.59 -0.16
CA VAL A 237 20.66 -11.74 -0.10
C VAL A 237 20.13 -11.88 -1.52
N TYR A 238 19.39 -12.94 -1.80
CA TYR A 238 18.86 -13.26 -3.12
C TYR A 238 17.34 -13.31 -3.09
N ILE A 239 16.69 -12.50 -3.93
CA ILE A 239 15.23 -12.41 -3.98
C ILE A 239 14.73 -13.19 -5.19
N TYR A 240 13.87 -14.16 -4.92
CA TYR A 240 13.24 -14.99 -5.94
C TYR A 240 11.74 -14.84 -5.89
N ASP A 241 11.12 -15.02 -7.04
CA ASP A 241 9.71 -15.38 -7.08
C ASP A 241 9.53 -16.79 -6.49
N GLN A 242 8.56 -16.92 -5.60
CA GLN A 242 8.22 -18.16 -4.92
C GLN A 242 7.99 -19.34 -5.87
N SER A 243 7.46 -19.09 -7.07
CA SER A 243 7.11 -20.14 -8.04
C SER A 243 8.29 -20.63 -8.87
N SER A 244 9.37 -19.85 -8.95
CA SER A 244 10.53 -20.13 -9.81
C SER A 244 11.81 -20.52 -9.07
N TYR A 245 11.79 -20.51 -7.73
CA TYR A 245 12.96 -20.88 -6.94
C TYR A 245 13.27 -22.39 -7.01
N VAL A 246 14.52 -22.71 -7.34
CA VAL A 246 15.09 -24.05 -7.21
C VAL A 246 16.10 -24.03 -6.06
N PRO A 247 15.97 -24.92 -5.05
CA PRO A 247 16.91 -25.02 -3.93
C PRO A 247 18.36 -25.14 -4.36
N GLN A 248 19.24 -24.37 -3.71
CA GLN A 248 20.69 -24.41 -3.94
C GLN A 248 21.41 -24.78 -2.64
N PRO A 249 22.50 -25.58 -2.71
CA PRO A 249 23.16 -26.13 -1.52
C PRO A 249 23.81 -25.07 -0.61
N ASN A 250 24.17 -23.89 -1.14
CA ASN A 250 24.84 -22.82 -0.40
C ASN A 250 23.89 -21.66 -0.04
N MET A 251 22.58 -21.95 0.02
CA MET A 251 21.54 -20.96 0.27
C MET A 251 20.57 -21.45 1.34
N VAL A 252 20.19 -20.54 2.24
CA VAL A 252 19.17 -20.79 3.27
C VAL A 252 17.95 -19.91 3.03
N GLU A 253 16.76 -20.50 3.11
CA GLU A 253 15.50 -19.78 2.94
C GLU A 253 15.14 -18.99 4.19
N PHE A 254 14.99 -17.67 4.03
CA PHE A 254 14.51 -16.77 5.06
C PHE A 254 12.98 -16.86 5.21
N PRO A 255 12.45 -17.10 6.42
CA PRO A 255 11.01 -17.20 6.64
C PRO A 255 10.28 -15.89 6.32
N LEU A 256 9.33 -15.92 5.37
CA LEU A 256 8.55 -14.74 4.94
C LEU A 256 7.91 -13.97 6.11
N LYS A 257 7.42 -14.68 7.13
CA LYS A 257 6.79 -14.08 8.32
C LYS A 257 7.72 -13.16 9.12
N ARG A 258 9.05 -13.31 9.00
CA ARG A 258 10.04 -12.47 9.68
C ARG A 258 10.26 -11.13 8.98
N LEU A 259 9.72 -10.93 7.77
CA LEU A 259 9.71 -9.61 7.12
C LEU A 259 8.72 -8.64 7.78
N LEU A 260 7.77 -9.15 8.58
CA LEU A 260 6.77 -8.39 9.35
C LEU A 260 5.89 -7.43 8.52
N TRP A 261 5.93 -7.54 7.19
CA TRP A 261 5.22 -6.66 6.27
C TRP A 261 4.27 -7.46 5.36
N SER A 262 3.25 -6.80 4.82
CA SER A 262 2.30 -7.36 3.86
C SER A 262 1.75 -6.24 2.98
N PRO A 263 1.38 -6.52 1.71
CA PRO A 263 0.69 -5.53 0.87
C PRO A 263 -0.74 -5.22 1.31
N LEU A 264 -1.28 -5.97 2.28
CA LEU A 264 -2.62 -5.72 2.80
C LEU A 264 -2.62 -4.44 3.65
N PRO A 265 -3.59 -3.53 3.48
CA PRO A 265 -3.72 -2.36 4.33
C PRO A 265 -3.76 -2.73 5.82
N THR A 266 -2.90 -2.09 6.60
CA THR A 266 -2.93 -2.19 8.06
C THR A 266 -4.06 -1.36 8.64
N ARG A 267 -4.41 -1.65 9.91
CA ARG A 267 -5.38 -0.84 10.66
C ARG A 267 -5.07 0.66 10.64
N ILE A 268 -3.79 1.04 10.76
CA ILE A 268 -3.37 2.44 10.71
C ILE A 268 -3.55 3.03 9.33
N ASN A 269 -3.15 2.32 8.26
CA ASN A 269 -3.34 2.78 6.88
C ASN A 269 -4.84 3.05 6.58
N LEU A 270 -5.72 2.15 7.01
CA LEU A 270 -7.17 2.32 6.87
C LEU A 270 -7.69 3.52 7.66
N ILE A 271 -7.22 3.71 8.91
CA ILE A 271 -7.58 4.88 9.73
C ILE A 271 -7.13 6.18 9.05
N GLN A 272 -5.91 6.23 8.53
CA GLN A 272 -5.36 7.42 7.88
C GLN A 272 -6.21 7.81 6.66
N LEU A 273 -6.48 6.86 5.76
CA LEU A 273 -7.32 7.10 4.59
C LEU A 273 -8.75 7.53 4.96
N CYS A 274 -9.40 6.84 5.90
CA CYS A 274 -10.73 7.22 6.36
C CYS A 274 -10.75 8.61 7.02
N SER A 275 -9.74 8.94 7.83
CA SER A 275 -9.63 10.23 8.52
C SER A 275 -9.40 11.37 7.55
N LEU A 276 -8.60 11.13 6.51
CA LEU A 276 -8.28 12.08 5.45
C LEU A 276 -9.50 12.40 4.58
N LEU A 277 -10.21 11.36 4.12
CA LEU A 277 -11.26 11.51 3.11
C LEU A 277 -12.64 11.82 3.69
N ARG A 278 -12.86 11.48 4.96
CA ARG A 278 -14.15 11.63 5.67
C ARG A 278 -15.36 11.24 4.80
N PRO A 279 -15.42 10.00 4.30
CA PRO A 279 -16.40 9.64 3.29
C PRO A 279 -17.83 9.54 3.84
N ASP A 280 -18.85 9.65 3.00
CA ASP A 280 -20.24 9.39 3.42
C ASP A 280 -20.46 7.90 3.67
N HIS A 281 -19.81 7.04 2.88
CA HIS A 281 -19.90 5.59 2.94
C HIS A 281 -18.54 4.92 2.81
N ILE A 282 -18.34 3.83 3.57
CA ILE A 282 -17.16 2.96 3.47
C ILE A 282 -17.64 1.59 3.01
N SER A 283 -17.03 1.05 1.96
CA SER A 283 -17.37 -0.25 1.39
C SER A 283 -16.15 -1.14 1.28
N GLY A 284 -16.29 -2.39 1.71
CA GLY A 284 -15.24 -3.39 1.60
C GLY A 284 -15.04 -3.85 0.16
N ILE A 285 -13.78 -4.02 -0.24
CA ILE A 285 -13.43 -4.69 -1.50
C ILE A 285 -13.51 -6.20 -1.27
N VAL A 286 -14.34 -6.85 -2.08
CA VAL A 286 -14.46 -8.31 -2.15
C VAL A 286 -13.47 -8.83 -3.20
N GLN A 287 -12.61 -9.79 -2.84
CA GLN A 287 -11.67 -10.35 -3.79
C GLN A 287 -12.39 -11.22 -4.83
N TYR A 288 -11.75 -11.41 -5.97
CA TYR A 288 -12.22 -12.30 -7.02
C TYR A 288 -12.40 -13.73 -6.45
N HIS A 289 -13.60 -14.30 -6.60
CA HIS A 289 -14.05 -15.60 -6.04
C HIS A 289 -14.52 -15.66 -4.57
N ASP A 290 -14.48 -14.57 -3.80
CA ASP A 290 -15.15 -14.55 -2.50
C ASP A 290 -16.68 -14.62 -2.69
N LYS A 291 -17.40 -15.19 -1.71
CA LYS A 291 -18.84 -15.54 -1.74
C LYS A 291 -19.83 -14.37 -1.93
N GLY A 292 -19.40 -13.25 -2.54
CA GLY A 292 -20.23 -12.10 -2.90
C GLY A 292 -20.58 -11.17 -1.73
N ASN A 293 -20.31 -11.58 -0.49
CA ASN A 293 -20.59 -10.75 0.69
C ASN A 293 -19.53 -9.66 0.83
N VAL A 294 -19.97 -8.41 0.65
CA VAL A 294 -19.17 -7.22 0.95
C VAL A 294 -18.93 -7.16 2.45
N PRO A 295 -17.67 -7.25 2.94
CA PRO A 295 -17.42 -7.16 4.37
C PRO A 295 -17.82 -5.77 4.87
N PRO A 296 -18.60 -5.68 5.95
CA PRO A 296 -18.95 -4.39 6.53
C PRO A 296 -17.68 -3.72 7.07
N ALA A 297 -17.59 -2.39 6.92
CA ALA A 297 -16.47 -1.68 7.50
C ALA A 297 -16.55 -1.73 9.04
N PRO A 298 -15.46 -2.11 9.73
CA PRO A 298 -15.41 -2.18 11.19
C PRO A 298 -15.89 -0.90 11.88
N THR A 299 -16.47 -1.04 13.07
CA THR A 299 -17.04 0.08 13.84
C THR A 299 -16.04 1.21 14.08
N TYR A 300 -14.76 0.87 14.30
CA TYR A 300 -13.71 1.88 14.51
C TYR A 300 -13.40 2.71 13.25
N LEU A 301 -13.76 2.24 12.04
CA LEU A 301 -13.66 3.02 10.81
C LEU A 301 -14.92 3.86 10.57
N GLN A 302 -16.10 3.36 10.97
CA GLN A 302 -17.38 4.07 10.80
C GLN A 302 -17.39 5.47 11.44
N ARG A 303 -16.63 5.67 12.53
CA ARG A 303 -16.50 6.97 13.21
C ARG A 303 -15.89 8.08 12.35
N TYR A 304 -15.24 7.72 11.24
CA TYR A 304 -14.62 8.68 10.33
C TYR A 304 -15.54 9.12 9.20
N ARG A 305 -16.76 8.59 9.11
CA ARG A 305 -17.73 9.03 8.10
C ARG A 305 -18.14 10.48 8.34
N ALA A 306 -18.36 11.27 7.29
CA ALA A 306 -18.79 12.66 7.41
C ALA A 306 -20.11 12.80 8.21
N THR A 307 -21.00 11.81 8.09
CA THR A 307 -22.31 11.77 8.74
C THR A 307 -22.28 11.16 10.15
N PHE A 308 -21.11 10.78 10.68
CA PHE A 308 -21.01 10.18 12.00
C PHE A 308 -21.40 11.18 13.09
N LYS A 309 -22.63 11.08 13.57
CA LYS A 309 -23.06 11.69 14.83
C LYS A 309 -22.66 10.70 15.91
N GLY A 310 -21.59 10.99 16.64
CA GLY A 310 -21.21 10.18 17.80
C GLY A 310 -22.43 9.95 18.67
N SER A 311 -22.73 8.70 18.98
CA SER A 311 -23.81 8.42 19.92
C SER A 311 -23.43 9.06 21.24
N SER A 312 -24.04 10.21 21.54
CA SER A 312 -24.15 10.73 22.89
C SER A 312 -25.16 9.84 23.63
N ALA A 313 -24.75 8.62 23.96
CA ALA A 313 -25.42 7.84 24.99
C ALA A 313 -24.71 8.13 26.32
N PRO A 314 -25.45 8.47 27.40
CA PRO A 314 -24.86 8.96 28.64
C PRO A 314 -24.05 7.86 29.33
N ALA A 315 -22.99 8.27 30.02
CA ALA A 315 -22.14 7.43 30.86
C ALA A 315 -22.83 6.93 32.16
N ASP A 316 -24.15 6.75 32.14
CA ASP A 316 -24.98 6.38 33.29
C ASP A 316 -25.72 5.05 33.03
N ALA A 317 -24.96 3.97 32.87
CA ALA A 317 -25.48 2.60 32.97
C ALA A 317 -24.42 1.59 33.46
N ALA A 318 -23.35 2.08 34.09
CA ALA A 318 -22.30 1.26 34.69
C ALA A 318 -22.30 1.42 36.22
N ASN A 319 -23.47 1.35 36.85
CA ASN A 319 -23.53 1.32 38.30
C ASN A 319 -24.77 0.58 38.82
N GLU A 320 -25.00 -0.65 38.36
CA GLU A 320 -25.99 -1.54 38.99
C GLU A 320 -25.71 -3.01 38.66
N SER A 321 -24.64 -3.56 39.23
CA SER A 321 -24.54 -4.98 39.63
C SER A 321 -23.22 -5.21 40.38
N ARG A 322 -23.14 -4.66 41.59
CA ARG A 322 -22.11 -5.01 42.57
C ARG A 322 -22.77 -5.68 43.77
N THR A 323 -23.19 -6.92 43.59
CA THR A 323 -23.54 -7.79 44.71
C THR A 323 -23.25 -9.23 44.34
N GLN A 324 -22.04 -9.69 44.71
CA GLN A 324 -21.79 -10.97 45.37
C GLN A 324 -20.28 -11.08 45.61
N GLN A 325 -19.86 -10.75 46.83
CA GLN A 325 -18.64 -11.28 47.43
C GLN A 325 -18.82 -12.77 47.71
N PRO A 326 -17.71 -13.50 47.91
CA PRO A 326 -17.54 -14.13 49.20
C PRO A 326 -16.29 -13.62 49.91
N ALA A 327 -16.47 -13.39 51.21
CA ALA A 327 -15.45 -13.01 52.16
C ALA A 327 -14.49 -14.18 52.46
N ALA A 328 -13.24 -13.79 52.75
CA ALA A 328 -12.41 -14.21 53.88
C ALA A 328 -10.99 -14.64 53.48
N PHE A 329 -10.02 -13.74 53.67
CA PHE A 329 -8.92 -14.02 54.59
C PHE A 329 -8.29 -12.72 55.10
N VAL A 330 -7.95 -12.76 56.38
CA VAL A 330 -7.73 -11.63 57.30
C VAL A 330 -6.27 -11.17 57.30
N ALA A 331 -6.11 -9.84 57.38
CA ALA A 331 -5.08 -9.00 57.97
C ALA A 331 -3.61 -9.50 58.06
N ASN A 332 -2.70 -8.63 57.61
CA ASN A 332 -1.86 -7.90 58.57
C ASN A 332 -1.36 -6.58 57.99
N ALA A 333 -1.58 -5.52 58.75
CA ALA A 333 -0.98 -4.20 58.57
C ALA A 333 0.28 -4.09 59.43
N ASN A 334 1.28 -3.35 58.94
CA ASN A 334 2.13 -2.40 59.67
C ASN A 334 3.06 -1.74 58.63
N ALA A 335 2.86 -0.44 58.38
CA ALA A 335 3.61 0.68 58.97
C ALA A 335 5.02 0.78 58.35
N SER A 336 5.21 1.63 57.33
CA SER A 336 5.61 3.05 57.44
C SER A 336 7.12 3.23 57.36
N GLU A 337 7.61 3.83 56.27
CA GLU A 337 8.71 4.78 56.36
C GLU A 337 8.73 5.74 55.18
N ALA A 338 8.97 7.00 55.51
CA ALA A 338 8.87 8.18 54.67
C ALA A 338 10.25 8.63 54.15
N LEU A 339 10.20 9.62 53.26
CA LEU A 339 11.28 10.53 52.84
C LEU A 339 12.35 9.97 51.89
N ASN A 340 12.40 10.48 50.65
CA ASN A 340 13.04 11.78 50.42
C ASN A 340 12.80 12.34 49.02
N ARG A 341 12.47 13.64 48.99
CA ARG A 341 12.43 14.53 47.82
C ARG A 341 13.85 14.79 47.32
N LYS A 342 14.02 14.96 46.00
CA LYS A 342 14.83 16.04 45.41
C LYS A 342 14.60 16.18 43.89
N THR A 343 13.85 17.24 43.54
CA THR A 343 14.17 18.24 42.50
C THR A 343 14.70 17.79 41.12
N MET A 344 13.82 17.88 40.11
CA MET A 344 14.10 18.47 38.77
C MET A 344 14.43 19.98 38.92
N PRO A 345 15.08 20.71 37.97
CA PRO A 345 14.77 20.72 36.52
C PRO A 345 15.91 21.07 35.54
N THR A 346 15.69 20.89 34.23
CA THR A 346 16.05 21.77 33.05
C THR A 346 16.07 20.92 31.77
N VAL A 347 15.12 21.08 30.83
CA VAL A 347 15.06 22.08 29.74
C VAL A 347 16.36 22.17 28.93
N PHE A 348 16.42 21.46 27.80
CA PHE A 348 17.40 21.71 26.74
C PHE A 348 16.73 22.41 25.55
N PRO A 349 17.36 23.46 24.97
CA PRO A 349 16.75 24.30 23.96
C PRO A 349 16.87 23.71 22.55
N VAL A 350 15.84 23.98 21.75
CA VAL A 350 15.80 23.81 20.29
C VAL A 350 16.81 24.79 19.66
N ARG A 351 17.86 24.28 19.00
CA ARG A 351 18.70 25.09 18.10
C ARG A 351 18.15 25.00 16.68
N ARG A 352 17.65 26.15 16.22
CA ARG A 352 17.23 26.46 14.85
C ARG A 352 18.50 26.75 14.05
N ALA A 353 18.84 25.93 13.06
CA ALA A 353 19.90 26.25 12.12
C ALA A 353 19.37 27.26 11.09
N GLN A 354 19.88 28.49 11.14
CA GLN A 354 19.82 29.46 10.05
C GLN A 354 20.84 29.02 9.00
N ILE A 355 20.37 28.78 7.78
CA ILE A 355 21.22 28.67 6.60
C ILE A 355 21.34 30.09 6.04
N CYS A 356 22.53 30.66 6.13
CA CYS A 356 22.89 31.89 5.42
C CYS A 356 23.12 31.56 3.95
N TYR A 357 22.48 32.34 3.08
CA TYR A 357 22.86 32.50 1.69
C TYR A 357 24.02 33.49 1.64
N ASP A 358 25.17 33.05 1.15
CA ASP A 358 26.16 33.95 0.56
C ASP A 358 26.21 33.61 -0.94
N GLY A 359 25.72 34.56 -1.74
CA GLY A 359 26.01 34.62 -3.15
C GLY A 359 27.30 35.39 -3.34
N ASP A 360 28.16 34.89 -4.22
CA ASP A 360 29.15 35.70 -4.90
C ASP A 360 28.90 35.56 -6.41
N GLU A 361 28.41 36.66 -6.97
CA GLU A 361 28.46 37.00 -8.39
C GLU A 361 29.86 37.58 -8.69
N SER A 362 30.50 37.09 -9.75
CA SER A 362 31.27 37.87 -10.73
C SER A 362 31.83 36.87 -11.75
N ASP A 363 31.27 36.74 -12.95
CA ASP A 363 31.40 37.59 -14.15
C ASP A 363 32.70 37.42 -14.95
N GLU A 364 32.49 37.33 -16.27
CA GLU A 364 33.42 37.51 -17.40
C GLU A 364 34.49 36.42 -17.63
N SER A 365 34.89 36.02 -18.85
CA SER A 365 34.58 36.41 -20.24
C SER A 365 35.26 35.40 -21.19
N ASP A 366 34.77 35.31 -22.43
CA ASP A 366 35.45 34.93 -23.68
C ASP A 366 36.28 33.62 -23.79
N LEU A 367 35.70 32.61 -24.48
CA LEU A 367 36.21 32.03 -25.75
C LEU A 367 35.31 30.88 -26.27
#